data_AF-A0A8X6L135-F1
#
_entry.id   AF-A0A8X6L135-F1
#
_cell.length_a   1.000
_cell.length_b   1.000
_cell.length_c   1.000
_cell.angle_alpha   90.00
_cell.angle_beta   90.00
_cell.angle_gamma   90.00
#
_symmetry.space_group_name_H-M   'P 1'
#
loop_
_entity.id
_entity.type
_entity.pdbx_description
1 polymer ?
#
loop_
_entity_poly.entity_id
_entity_poly.type
_entity_poly.pdbx_seq_one_letter_code
_entity_poly.pdbx_strand_id
1 'polypeptide(L)'
;MERIKNESMDKNNYYIPHHSVHKSEKASTPLRMFFDASAKEQVILVDPNQRDLQGIIYKIRADVPVKTYKLSTVTYGTVSAPFLATRILKVLADKEIMNLPDSSDVICNDIYMDNVLSREFTLEGTKKLQTKISQLLLRGGFELHKWVSNSPELLKDLSASSCVFDKEFQDAPGKTLGMLCDPKVDCLHLQGKD
;
A
#
# COMPACT_ATOMS: atom_id res chain seq x y z
N MET A 1 -8.98 -10.83 10.28
CA MET A 1 -9.83 -10.21 11.32
C MET A 1 -10.81 -11.25 11.81
N GLU A 2 -10.96 -11.39 13.12
CA GLU A 2 -11.79 -12.42 13.74
C GLU A 2 -12.82 -11.77 14.69
N ARG A 3 -14.08 -12.19 14.65
CA ARG A 3 -15.12 -11.67 15.56
C ARG A 3 -15.04 -12.37 16.91
N ILE A 4 -14.91 -11.60 17.99
CA ILE A 4 -15.06 -12.13 19.35
C ILE A 4 -16.56 -12.43 19.55
N LYS A 5 -16.87 -13.67 19.95
CA LYS A 5 -18.26 -14.11 20.19
C LYS A 5 -18.64 -14.02 21.68
N ASN A 6 -17.73 -14.43 22.55
CA ASN A 6 -17.86 -14.37 24.00
C ASN A 6 -16.62 -13.65 24.55
N GLU A 7 -16.79 -12.50 25.22
CA GLU A 7 -15.73 -11.89 26.02
C GLU A 7 -15.73 -12.54 27.41
N SER A 8 -14.65 -13.22 27.77
CA SER A 8 -14.45 -13.71 29.15
C SER A 8 -14.08 -12.53 30.04
N MET A 9 -14.89 -12.23 31.05
CA MET A 9 -14.63 -11.13 31.98
C MET A 9 -13.35 -11.33 32.82
N ASP A 10 -12.88 -12.58 32.97
CA ASP A 10 -11.63 -12.93 33.67
C ASP A 10 -10.34 -12.65 32.86
N LYS A 11 -10.43 -11.97 31.70
CA LYS A 11 -9.27 -11.58 30.90
C LYS A 11 -9.24 -10.08 30.64
N ASN A 12 -8.05 -9.48 30.77
CA ASN A 12 -7.78 -8.13 30.29
C ASN A 12 -7.98 -8.08 28.77
N ASN A 13 -9.02 -7.36 28.32
CA ASN A 13 -9.29 -7.11 26.92
C ASN A 13 -8.73 -5.73 26.54
N TYR A 14 -7.92 -5.67 25.48
CA TYR A 14 -7.26 -4.45 25.01
C TYR A 14 -7.89 -3.96 23.71
N TYR A 15 -8.16 -2.66 23.62
CA TYR A 15 -8.92 -2.05 22.52
C TYR A 15 -8.23 -0.81 21.95
N ILE A 16 -8.11 -0.76 20.62
CA ILE A 16 -7.53 0.38 19.88
C ILE A 16 -8.63 1.43 19.61
N PRO A 17 -8.47 2.69 20.05
CA PRO A 17 -9.40 3.77 19.72
C PRO A 17 -9.28 4.12 18.23
N HIS A 18 -10.42 4.33 17.56
CA HIS A 18 -10.48 4.60 16.12
C HIS A 18 -11.72 5.42 15.76
N HIS A 19 -11.64 6.14 14.63
CA HIS A 19 -12.70 6.98 14.09
C HIS A 19 -12.81 6.80 12.58
N SER A 20 -14.00 6.94 12.02
CA SER A 20 -14.26 6.85 10.58
C SER A 20 -13.75 8.10 9.84
N VAL A 21 -13.05 7.90 8.72
CA VAL A 21 -12.50 8.97 7.88
C VAL A 21 -13.12 8.91 6.49
N HIS A 22 -13.60 10.06 6.00
CA HIS A 22 -14.04 10.24 4.61
C HIS A 22 -13.02 11.08 3.83
N LYS A 23 -12.83 10.79 2.55
CA LYS A 23 -11.97 11.55 1.63
C LYS A 23 -12.67 11.73 0.29
N SER A 24 -12.38 12.86 -0.36
CA SER A 24 -12.67 13.13 -1.77
C SER A 24 -11.36 13.42 -2.51
N GLU A 25 -11.34 13.16 -3.80
CA GLU A 25 -10.12 13.05 -4.62
C GLU A 25 -9.85 14.30 -5.48
N LYS A 26 -9.08 14.09 -6.56
CA LYS A 26 -8.90 14.96 -7.73
C LYS A 26 -8.03 16.21 -7.53
N ALA A 27 -7.42 16.79 -8.56
CA ALA A 27 -6.59 16.19 -9.72
C ALA A 27 -3.74 16.93 -10.43
N SER A 28 -2.83 16.34 -11.27
CA SER A 28 -1.43 16.74 -11.62
C SER A 28 -0.27 16.59 -10.62
N THR A 29 0.97 16.20 -11.02
CA THR A 29 1.59 15.45 -12.18
C THR A 29 3.02 14.91 -11.66
N PRO A 30 4.27 14.80 -12.27
CA PRO A 30 5.01 14.38 -14.05
C PRO A 30 5.36 12.87 -14.43
N LEU A 31 6.33 12.71 -15.38
CA LEU A 31 6.98 11.46 -15.86
C LEU A 31 7.79 10.67 -14.79
N ARG A 32 7.12 9.99 -13.86
CA ARG A 32 7.71 8.90 -13.04
C ARG A 32 6.83 7.67 -13.06
N MET A 33 7.38 6.54 -12.61
CA MET A 33 6.54 5.42 -12.17
C MET A 33 6.23 5.63 -10.68
N PHE A 34 5.01 6.08 -10.41
CA PHE A 34 4.45 6.10 -9.05
C PHE A 34 3.73 4.78 -8.82
N PHE A 35 4.30 3.95 -7.96
CA PHE A 35 3.70 2.70 -7.52
C PHE A 35 2.97 2.92 -6.20
N ASP A 36 1.69 2.58 -6.15
CA ASP A 36 0.99 2.40 -4.89
C ASP A 36 1.06 0.90 -4.56
N ALA A 37 2.07 0.55 -3.75
CA ALA A 37 2.38 -0.79 -3.29
C ALA A 37 1.63 -1.15 -2.00
N SER A 38 0.53 -0.45 -1.68
CA SER A 38 -0.48 -1.03 -0.81
C SER A 38 -1.00 -2.32 -1.45
N ALA A 39 -0.68 -3.46 -0.83
CA ALA A 39 -1.25 -4.73 -1.26
C ALA A 39 -2.76 -4.69 -1.02
N LYS A 40 -3.56 -5.15 -2.00
CA LYS A 40 -5.02 -5.22 -1.89
C LYS A 40 -5.47 -6.06 -0.68
N GLU A 41 -4.59 -6.96 -0.23
CA GLU A 41 -4.62 -7.61 1.07
C GLU A 41 -3.25 -7.43 1.77
N GLN A 42 -3.18 -6.66 2.87
CA GLN A 42 -1.95 -6.59 3.70
C GLN A 42 -1.84 -7.83 4.60
N VAL A 43 -1.42 -8.96 4.03
CA VAL A 43 -1.31 -10.27 4.71
C VAL A 43 -0.07 -10.40 5.63
N ILE A 44 0.45 -9.28 6.15
CA ILE A 44 1.51 -9.31 7.17
C ILE A 44 0.87 -9.74 8.49
N LEU A 45 0.81 -11.06 8.72
CA LEU A 45 0.21 -11.63 9.92
C LEU A 45 0.96 -11.18 11.18
N VAL A 46 0.20 -10.71 12.17
CA VAL A 46 0.70 -10.45 13.52
C VAL A 46 0.90 -11.78 14.23
N ASP A 47 1.95 -11.87 15.06
CA ASP A 47 2.21 -13.04 15.90
C ASP A 47 0.95 -13.40 16.72
N PRO A 48 0.50 -14.68 16.76
CA PRO A 48 -0.72 -15.06 17.45
C PRO A 48 -0.84 -14.56 18.90
N ASN A 49 0.28 -14.47 19.63
CA ASN A 49 0.32 -14.02 21.02
C ASN A 49 0.10 -12.49 21.16
N GLN A 50 0.29 -11.72 20.09
CA GLN A 50 0.11 -10.26 20.07
C GLN A 50 -1.25 -9.81 19.52
N ARG A 51 -2.03 -10.69 18.90
CA ARG A 51 -3.36 -10.35 18.32
C ARG A 51 -4.37 -9.92 19.39
N ASP A 52 -4.21 -10.38 20.61
CA ASP A 52 -5.05 -9.99 21.77
C ASP A 52 -4.85 -8.54 22.20
N LEU A 53 -3.77 -7.88 21.74
CA LEU A 53 -3.52 -6.44 21.91
C LEU A 53 -4.17 -5.59 20.80
N GLN A 54 -4.70 -6.23 19.74
CA GLN A 54 -5.27 -5.55 18.57
C GLN A 54 -6.79 -5.74 18.46
N GLY A 55 -7.48 -5.64 19.60
CA GLY A 55 -8.94 -5.58 19.64
C GLY A 55 -9.48 -4.25 19.11
N ILE A 56 -10.63 -4.27 18.44
CA ILE A 56 -11.41 -3.07 18.11
C ILE A 56 -12.89 -3.23 18.48
N ILE A 57 -13.52 -2.10 18.81
CA ILE A 57 -14.94 -1.99 19.20
C ILE A 57 -15.73 -1.35 18.05
N TYR A 58 -16.54 -2.12 17.34
CA TYR A 58 -17.30 -1.66 16.17
C TYR A 58 -18.79 -1.50 16.47
N LYS A 59 -19.34 -0.30 16.21
CA LYS A 59 -20.76 0.04 16.38
C LYS A 59 -21.22 0.93 15.23
N ILE A 60 -22.19 0.49 14.43
CA ILE A 60 -22.65 1.18 13.20
C ILE A 60 -23.60 2.35 13.52
N ARG A 61 -24.45 2.19 14.53
CA ARG A 61 -25.50 3.13 14.95
C ARG A 61 -25.67 3.05 16.47
N ALA A 62 -26.33 4.03 17.08
CA ALA A 62 -26.53 4.04 18.54
C ALA A 62 -27.40 2.87 19.06
N ASP A 63 -28.33 2.37 18.24
CA ASP A 63 -29.34 1.36 18.55
C ASP A 63 -28.88 -0.10 18.36
N VAL A 64 -27.85 -0.35 17.54
CA VAL A 64 -27.31 -1.71 17.35
C VAL A 64 -26.36 -2.11 18.48
N PRO A 65 -26.35 -3.39 18.92
CA PRO A 65 -25.34 -3.90 19.85
C PRO A 65 -23.91 -3.68 19.34
N VAL A 66 -23.01 -3.38 20.28
CA VAL A 66 -21.57 -3.34 20.04
C VAL A 66 -21.05 -4.71 19.59
N LYS A 67 -20.09 -4.72 18.67
CA LYS A 67 -19.41 -5.93 18.20
C LYS A 67 -17.90 -5.75 18.36
N THR A 68 -17.24 -6.73 18.96
CA THR A 68 -15.78 -6.70 19.16
C THR A 68 -15.08 -7.68 18.23
N TYR A 69 -13.90 -7.27 17.77
CA TYR A 69 -13.12 -7.98 16.76
C TYR A 69 -11.63 -7.91 17.10
N LYS A 70 -10.85 -8.90 16.69
CA LYS A 70 -9.37 -8.87 16.72
C LYS A 70 -8.83 -8.70 15.30
N LEU A 71 -7.82 -7.84 15.17
CA LEU A 71 -7.05 -7.71 13.93
C LEU A 71 -5.96 -8.79 13.90
N SER A 72 -5.81 -9.43 12.75
CA SER A 72 -4.91 -10.60 12.56
C SER A 72 -3.60 -10.21 11.84
N THR A 73 -3.53 -8.98 11.34
CA THR A 73 -2.49 -8.44 10.45
C THR A 73 -2.02 -7.07 10.94
N VAL A 74 -0.82 -6.65 10.54
CA VAL A 74 -0.24 -5.35 10.89
C VAL A 74 -1.15 -4.24 10.38
N THR A 75 -1.70 -3.46 11.31
CA THR A 75 -2.70 -2.43 10.99
C THR A 75 -2.12 -1.02 10.93
N TYR A 76 -2.59 -0.24 9.95
CA TYR A 76 -2.43 1.21 9.90
C TYR A 76 -2.85 1.86 11.24
N GLY A 77 -2.20 2.97 11.58
CA GLY A 77 -2.42 3.72 12.82
C GLY A 77 -1.55 3.26 14.01
N THR A 78 -0.89 2.11 13.93
CA THR A 78 0.15 1.74 14.91
C THR A 78 1.50 2.36 14.54
N VAL A 79 2.25 2.85 15.53
CA VAL A 79 3.55 3.54 15.33
C VAL A 79 4.58 2.63 14.64
N SER A 80 4.49 1.32 14.87
CA SER A 80 5.40 0.32 14.31
C SER A 80 5.03 -0.17 12.91
N ALA A 81 3.79 0.02 12.42
CA ALA A 81 3.35 -0.53 11.14
C ALA A 81 4.21 -0.09 9.93
N PRO A 82 4.57 1.20 9.76
CA PRO A 82 5.43 1.62 8.64
C PRO A 82 6.79 0.94 8.65
N PHE A 83 7.43 0.83 9.84
CA PHE A 83 8.71 0.14 10.00
C PHE A 83 8.60 -1.35 9.65
N LEU A 84 7.55 -2.04 10.14
CA LEU A 84 7.35 -3.46 9.88
C LEU A 84 7.12 -3.74 8.38
N ALA A 85 6.26 -2.95 7.73
CA ALA A 85 6.00 -3.06 6.30
C ALA A 85 7.28 -2.85 5.48
N THR A 86 7.97 -1.71 5.65
CA THR A 86 9.20 -1.41 4.91
C THR A 86 10.32 -2.42 5.21
N ARG A 87 10.44 -2.92 6.45
CA ARG A 87 11.48 -3.92 6.78
C ARG A 87 11.24 -5.26 6.10
N ILE A 88 9.99 -5.70 5.93
CA ILE A 88 9.66 -6.94 5.21
C ILE A 88 10.00 -6.82 3.73
N LEU A 89 9.69 -5.70 3.09
CA LEU A 89 10.07 -5.45 1.69
C LEU A 89 11.60 -5.46 1.50
N LYS A 90 12.37 -4.86 2.43
CA LYS A 90 13.84 -4.92 2.37
C LYS A 90 14.38 -6.34 2.60
N VAL A 91 13.82 -7.11 3.52
CA VAL A 91 14.21 -8.53 3.73
C VAL A 91 13.82 -9.43 2.54
N LEU A 92 12.81 -9.04 1.74
CA LEU A 92 12.47 -9.69 0.49
C LEU A 92 13.50 -9.37 -0.60
N ALA A 93 13.90 -8.10 -0.74
CA ALA A 93 15.00 -7.68 -1.63
C ALA A 93 16.34 -8.34 -1.27
N ASP A 94 16.71 -8.36 0.02
CA ASP A 94 17.92 -9.03 0.52
C ASP A 94 18.00 -10.52 0.10
N LYS A 95 16.84 -11.19 -0.04
CA LYS A 95 16.74 -12.59 -0.49
C LYS A 95 16.72 -12.75 -2.02
N GLU A 96 16.16 -11.78 -2.72
CA GLU A 96 15.95 -11.84 -4.18
C GLU A 96 17.06 -11.15 -4.99
N ILE A 97 18.03 -10.50 -4.34
CA ILE A 97 19.14 -9.78 -4.96
C ILE A 97 19.94 -10.60 -6.00
N MET A 98 20.08 -11.91 -5.80
CA MET A 98 20.76 -12.81 -6.73
C MET A 98 19.93 -13.13 -8.00
N ASN A 99 18.60 -12.96 -7.94
CA ASN A 99 17.67 -13.25 -9.05
C ASN A 99 17.25 -11.97 -9.77
N LEU A 100 17.01 -10.90 -9.02
CA LEU A 100 16.39 -9.66 -9.45
C LEU A 100 17.13 -8.44 -8.85
N PRO A 101 18.43 -8.24 -9.16
CA PRO A 101 19.26 -7.20 -8.52
C PRO A 101 18.68 -5.79 -8.71
N ASP A 102 18.36 -5.38 -9.95
CA ASP A 102 17.84 -4.04 -10.25
C ASP A 102 16.57 -3.72 -9.45
N SER A 103 15.66 -4.70 -9.31
CA SER A 103 14.45 -4.53 -8.50
C SER A 103 14.73 -4.57 -7.01
N SER A 104 15.73 -5.32 -6.57
CA SER A 104 16.13 -5.36 -5.16
C SER A 104 16.74 -4.03 -4.72
N ASP A 105 17.51 -3.36 -5.60
CA ASP A 105 18.01 -2.01 -5.37
C ASP A 105 16.86 -0.99 -5.26
N VAL A 106 15.92 -0.99 -6.22
CA VAL A 106 14.71 -0.14 -6.18
C VAL A 106 13.88 -0.37 -4.91
N ILE A 107 13.70 -1.62 -4.48
CA ILE A 107 12.96 -1.97 -3.25
C ILE A 107 13.74 -1.55 -1.97
N CYS A 108 15.07 -1.40 -2.05
CA CYS A 108 15.89 -0.89 -0.97
C CYS A 108 15.98 0.65 -0.94
N ASN A 109 15.97 1.32 -2.09
CA ASN A 109 16.32 2.74 -2.22
C ASN A 109 15.12 3.66 -2.53
N ASP A 110 14.20 3.22 -3.38
CA ASP A 110 13.12 4.06 -3.93
C ASP A 110 11.76 3.86 -3.21
N ILE A 111 11.72 3.14 -2.09
CA ILE A 111 10.49 2.94 -1.29
C ILE A 111 10.32 4.04 -0.24
N TYR A 112 9.12 4.61 -0.20
CA TYR A 112 8.60 5.40 0.90
C TYR A 112 7.27 4.82 1.41
N MET A 113 7.32 4.17 2.59
CA MET A 113 6.19 3.46 3.22
C MET A 113 5.51 2.43 2.28
N ASP A 114 4.34 2.77 1.75
CA ASP A 114 3.52 1.98 0.82
C ASP A 114 3.68 2.41 -0.64
N ASN A 115 4.46 3.46 -0.92
CA ASN A 115 4.73 3.95 -2.27
C ASN A 115 6.15 3.59 -2.71
N VAL A 116 6.33 3.27 -3.99
CA VAL A 116 7.65 3.03 -4.59
C VAL A 116 7.82 3.95 -5.81
N LEU A 117 8.98 4.60 -5.95
CA LEU A 117 9.12 5.87 -6.70
C LEU A 117 10.33 5.86 -7.67
N SER A 118 10.33 4.91 -8.61
CA SER A 118 11.47 4.65 -9.50
C SER A 118 11.40 5.38 -10.86
N ARG A 119 12.56 5.54 -11.50
CA ARG A 119 12.75 6.17 -12.81
C ARG A 119 13.67 5.36 -13.71
N GLU A 120 13.47 5.47 -15.03
CA GLU A 120 14.27 4.81 -16.06
C GLU A 120 14.18 5.64 -17.36
N PHE A 121 15.23 5.60 -18.18
CA PHE A 121 15.45 6.51 -19.32
C PHE A 121 14.82 6.04 -20.64
N THR A 122 14.38 4.77 -20.73
CA THR A 122 13.85 4.19 -21.98
C THR A 122 12.55 3.46 -21.73
N LEU A 123 11.57 3.57 -22.64
CA LEU A 123 10.26 2.91 -22.53
C LEU A 123 10.41 1.39 -22.31
N GLU A 124 11.37 0.76 -22.98
CA GLU A 124 11.65 -0.68 -22.87
C GLU A 124 12.30 -1.04 -21.52
N GLY A 125 13.26 -0.25 -21.04
CA GLY A 125 13.84 -0.41 -19.71
C GLY A 125 12.76 -0.27 -18.62
N THR A 126 11.90 0.75 -18.74
CA THR A 126 10.81 1.02 -17.80
C THR A 126 9.85 -0.17 -17.71
N LYS A 127 9.46 -0.77 -18.85
CA LYS A 127 8.64 -2.00 -18.90
C LYS A 127 9.35 -3.21 -18.27
N LYS A 128 10.64 -3.43 -18.56
CA LYS A 128 11.43 -4.52 -17.95
C LYS A 128 11.53 -4.37 -16.43
N LEU A 129 11.81 -3.17 -15.95
CA LEU A 129 11.91 -2.87 -14.51
C LEU A 129 10.55 -3.06 -13.82
N GLN A 130 9.47 -2.57 -14.42
CA GLN A 130 8.08 -2.85 -14.03
C GLN A 130 7.80 -4.35 -13.85
N THR A 131 8.14 -5.19 -14.84
CA THR A 131 7.90 -6.64 -14.77
C THR A 131 8.74 -7.29 -13.65
N LYS A 132 10.02 -6.92 -13.52
CA LYS A 132 10.89 -7.47 -12.47
C LYS A 132 10.44 -7.07 -11.05
N ILE A 133 10.01 -5.82 -10.84
CA ILE A 133 9.49 -5.34 -9.54
C ILE A 133 8.21 -6.09 -9.18
N SER A 134 7.29 -6.24 -10.14
CA SER A 134 6.06 -7.02 -9.96
C SER A 134 6.37 -8.46 -9.58
N GLN A 135 7.35 -9.09 -10.25
CA GLN A 135 7.77 -10.45 -9.96
C GLN A 135 8.42 -10.59 -8.57
N LEU A 136 9.26 -9.64 -8.15
CA LEU A 136 9.90 -9.63 -6.83
C LEU A 136 8.84 -9.56 -5.73
N LEU A 137 7.92 -8.60 -5.84
CA LEU A 137 6.85 -8.39 -4.85
C LEU A 137 5.87 -9.55 -4.79
N LEU A 138 5.51 -10.13 -5.94
CA LEU A 138 4.64 -11.31 -6.01
C LEU A 138 5.25 -12.54 -5.29
N ARG A 139 6.59 -12.72 -5.32
CA ARG A 139 7.27 -13.77 -4.52
C ARG A 139 7.14 -13.57 -3.01
N GLY A 140 6.93 -12.33 -2.56
CA GLY A 140 6.60 -12.00 -1.17
C GLY A 140 5.10 -12.03 -0.84
N GLY A 141 4.22 -12.33 -1.82
CA GLY A 141 2.77 -12.23 -1.66
C GLY A 141 2.20 -10.80 -1.76
N PHE A 142 2.96 -9.85 -2.31
CA PHE A 142 2.53 -8.46 -2.49
C PHE A 142 2.11 -8.21 -3.95
N GLU A 143 0.80 -8.09 -4.20
CA GLU A 143 0.27 -7.74 -5.53
C GLU A 143 0.17 -6.21 -5.73
N LEU A 144 0.86 -5.70 -6.76
CA LEU A 144 0.80 -4.29 -7.17
C LEU A 144 -0.43 -4.00 -8.02
N HIS A 145 -1.45 -3.37 -7.44
CA HIS A 145 -2.75 -3.15 -8.09
C HIS A 145 -2.91 -1.77 -8.77
N LYS A 146 -2.07 -0.78 -8.46
CA LYS A 146 -2.20 0.59 -8.94
C LYS A 146 -0.87 1.16 -9.43
N TRP A 147 -0.88 1.55 -10.71
CA TRP A 147 0.28 2.00 -11.47
C TRP A 147 -0.02 3.35 -12.09
N VAL A 148 0.80 4.34 -11.75
CA VAL A 148 0.71 5.69 -12.31
C VAL A 148 2.00 5.99 -13.08
N SER A 149 1.84 6.40 -14.34
CA SER A 149 2.92 6.88 -15.19
C SER A 149 2.38 7.83 -16.26
N ASN A 150 3.13 8.87 -16.60
CA ASN A 150 2.69 9.88 -17.55
C ASN A 150 2.74 9.45 -19.02
N SER A 151 3.48 8.38 -19.34
CA SER A 151 3.49 7.82 -20.68
C SER A 151 2.26 6.91 -20.82
N PRO A 152 1.25 7.29 -21.62
CA PRO A 152 0.08 6.45 -21.83
C PRO A 152 0.44 5.13 -22.54
N GLU A 153 1.64 5.02 -23.12
CA GLU A 153 2.17 3.79 -23.71
C GLU A 153 2.57 2.76 -22.64
N LEU A 154 2.97 3.20 -21.45
CA LEU A 154 3.22 2.31 -20.30
C LEU A 154 1.91 1.83 -19.67
N LEU A 155 0.85 2.66 -19.72
CA LEU A 155 -0.46 2.33 -19.13
C LEU A 155 -1.34 1.44 -20.03
N LYS A 156 -1.10 1.40 -21.34
CA LYS A 156 -1.84 0.53 -22.28
C LYS A 156 -1.49 -0.94 -22.08
N ASP A 157 -0.19 -1.26 -22.07
CA ASP A 157 0.32 -2.64 -22.01
C ASP A 157 -0.04 -3.36 -20.71
N LEU A 158 -0.26 -2.63 -19.61
CA LEU A 158 -0.73 -3.18 -18.33
C LEU A 158 -1.93 -4.11 -18.52
N SER A 159 -2.89 -3.74 -19.39
CA SER A 159 -4.13 -4.48 -19.62
C SER A 159 -3.96 -5.89 -20.21
N ALA A 160 -2.76 -6.26 -20.65
CA ALA A 160 -2.42 -7.62 -21.09
C ALA A 160 -1.74 -8.48 -20.01
N SER A 161 -1.31 -7.88 -18.88
CA SER A 161 -0.72 -8.58 -17.75
C SER A 161 -1.79 -8.98 -16.72
N SER A 162 -1.62 -10.13 -16.06
CA SER A 162 -2.67 -10.80 -15.26
C SER A 162 -3.06 -10.11 -13.93
N CYS A 163 -2.63 -8.88 -13.68
CA CYS A 163 -2.98 -8.13 -12.48
C CYS A 163 -4.26 -7.30 -12.70
N VAL A 164 -5.09 -7.14 -11.66
CA VAL A 164 -6.36 -6.41 -11.75
C VAL A 164 -6.14 -4.92 -11.46
N PHE A 165 -5.93 -4.15 -12.52
CA PHE A 165 -5.69 -2.70 -12.46
C PHE A 165 -6.98 -1.88 -12.43
N ASP A 166 -7.15 -1.06 -11.38
CA ASP A 166 -8.24 -0.11 -11.29
C ASP A 166 -7.96 1.13 -12.17
N LYS A 167 -8.78 1.35 -13.21
CA LYS A 167 -8.52 2.34 -14.28
C LYS A 167 -8.79 3.80 -13.90
N GLU A 168 -9.21 4.07 -12.67
CA GLU A 168 -9.87 5.34 -12.30
C GLU A 168 -8.95 6.58 -12.31
N PHE A 169 -7.63 6.39 -12.29
CA PHE A 169 -6.64 7.48 -12.16
C PHE A 169 -5.99 7.97 -13.47
N GLN A 170 -6.54 7.64 -14.64
CA GLN A 170 -5.90 8.00 -15.94
C GLN A 170 -5.92 9.51 -16.29
N ASP A 171 -6.66 10.36 -15.55
CA ASP A 171 -7.00 11.73 -15.99
C ASP A 171 -6.94 12.86 -14.91
N ALA A 172 -6.24 12.74 -13.76
CA ALA A 172 -6.47 13.67 -12.63
C ALA A 172 -5.35 13.88 -11.57
N PRO A 173 -5.06 15.12 -11.05
CA PRO A 173 -4.55 15.21 -9.17
C PRO A 173 -4.95 14.05 -8.23
N GLY A 174 -4.19 12.95 -8.27
CA GLY A 174 -4.11 11.95 -7.20
C GLY A 174 -3.34 12.48 -5.99
N LYS A 175 -3.53 11.86 -4.82
CA LYS A 175 -2.78 12.23 -3.61
C LYS A 175 -1.72 11.19 -3.30
N THR A 176 -0.45 11.60 -3.42
CA THR A 176 0.74 10.79 -3.17
C THR A 176 1.60 11.52 -2.14
N LEU A 177 2.01 10.84 -1.07
CA LEU A 177 2.75 11.42 0.08
C LEU A 177 2.06 12.65 0.74
N GLY A 178 0.74 12.81 0.56
CA GLY A 178 -0.02 13.98 1.01
C GLY A 178 0.07 15.20 0.07
N MET A 179 0.94 15.16 -0.93
CA MET A 179 1.01 16.13 -2.02
C MET A 179 -0.03 15.80 -3.10
N LEU A 180 -0.38 16.77 -3.95
CA LEU A 180 -1.03 16.49 -5.23
C LEU A 180 0.04 16.06 -6.24
N CYS A 181 -0.21 14.92 -6.88
CA CYS A 181 0.64 14.21 -7.81
C CYS A 181 -0.26 13.59 -8.90
N ASP A 182 0.25 13.40 -10.11
CA ASP A 182 -0.42 12.56 -11.13
C ASP A 182 0.57 12.12 -12.22
N PRO A 183 0.15 11.41 -13.27
CA PRO A 183 0.92 11.31 -14.52
C PRO A 183 1.41 12.63 -15.18
N LYS A 184 0.60 13.32 -15.98
CA LYS A 184 0.94 14.11 -17.21
C LYS A 184 2.19 15.05 -17.21
N VAL A 185 2.12 16.31 -16.74
CA VAL A 185 3.09 17.44 -16.92
C VAL A 185 4.24 17.64 -15.88
N ASP A 186 4.33 16.74 -14.89
CA ASP A 186 4.96 16.65 -13.48
C ASP A 186 5.01 18.21 -12.97
N CYS A 187 4.09 18.57 -12.04
CA CYS A 187 4.35 19.34 -10.82
C CYS A 187 3.84 18.54 -9.61
N LEU A 188 4.67 18.32 -8.57
CA LEU A 188 4.21 17.86 -7.25
C LEU A 188 3.77 19.10 -6.45
N HIS A 189 2.48 19.23 -6.14
CA HIS A 189 1.97 20.43 -5.47
C HIS A 189 1.74 20.22 -3.98
N LEU A 190 2.24 21.16 -3.17
CA LEU A 190 1.81 21.33 -1.78
C LEU A 190 0.46 22.06 -1.77
N GLN A 191 -0.59 21.41 -1.29
CA GLN A 191 -1.87 22.07 -1.06
C GLN A 191 -1.81 22.81 0.28
N GLY A 192 -1.56 24.12 0.22
CA GLY A 192 -1.63 25.00 1.39
C GLY A 192 -3.01 24.95 2.05
N LYS A 193 -3.04 25.20 3.36
CA LYS A 193 -4.25 25.58 4.08
C LYS A 193 -4.14 27.06 4.42
N ASP A 194 -5.05 27.84 3.86
CA ASP A 194 -5.47 29.13 4.41
C ASP A 194 -6.43 28.90 5.59
#